data_AF-A0A2T7DBN4-F1
#
_entry.id   AF-A0A2T7DBN4-F1
#
_cell.length_a   1.000
_cell.length_b   1.000
_cell.length_c   1.000
_cell.angle_alpha   90.00
_cell.angle_beta   90.00
_cell.angle_gamma   90.00
#
_symmetry.space_group_name_H-M   'P 1'
#
loop_
_entity.id
_entity.type
_entity.pdbx_description
1 polymer ?
#
loop_
_entity_poly.entity_id
_entity_poly.type
_entity_poly.pdbx_seq_one_letter_code
_entity_poly.pdbx_strand_id
1 'polypeptide(L)'
;MASGSAAGGESDFSVLVLGSDFATDAGAALLTPADREEWHDCLPDLSEADADACFSDLEELQVVRVQGTDRAGRNIVRVVGKFFPAPVIDGERLKKYVFHKLRTELPVGPFCILYIHSTVQSDDNNPGMSILRTIYEDLPPEYKERLQVFYFLHPGLRSRLAIATLGRLFLSGGLYWKIKYVSRLEYLWGDIRKGVVEIPDFVVEHDKILEHRPLTDYGIEPDPLHLADVPAVGYSLGRYENKWAPEDRWYSQNYM
;
A
#
# COMPACT_ATOMS: atom_id res chain seq x y z
N MET A 1 15.92 71.37 57.33
CA MET A 1 17.00 70.43 57.69
C MET A 1 16.88 69.20 56.78
N ALA A 2 17.99 68.79 56.15
CA ALA A 2 18.31 67.54 55.43
C ALA A 2 17.17 66.81 54.66
N SER A 3 17.18 66.77 53.32
CA SER A 3 18.01 65.93 52.41
C SER A 3 17.75 64.42 52.52
N GLY A 4 17.41 63.80 51.38
CA GLY A 4 17.33 62.36 51.19
C GLY A 4 16.73 61.99 49.83
N SER A 5 17.60 61.65 48.87
CA SER A 5 17.34 61.32 47.46
C SER A 5 17.34 59.80 47.24
N ALA A 6 16.46 59.28 46.37
CA ALA A 6 16.59 58.06 45.53
C ALA A 6 15.20 57.77 44.90
N ALA A 7 14.91 57.97 43.60
CA ALA A 7 15.45 57.39 42.36
C ALA A 7 14.97 55.96 42.06
N GLY A 8 14.21 55.83 40.96
CA GLY A 8 14.00 54.63 40.14
C GLY A 8 12.77 53.80 40.51
N GLY A 9 11.81 53.51 39.62
CA GLY A 9 11.63 53.77 38.20
C GLY A 9 10.32 53.08 37.81
N GLU A 10 9.48 53.76 37.04
CA GLU A 10 8.18 53.27 36.57
C GLU A 10 8.36 52.03 35.69
N SER A 11 7.68 50.94 36.03
CA SER A 11 7.60 49.74 35.18
C SER A 11 6.36 49.87 34.30
N ASP A 12 6.60 50.30 33.06
CA ASP A 12 5.59 50.38 32.01
C ASP A 12 5.31 48.96 31.49
N PHE A 13 4.11 48.45 31.72
CA PHE A 13 3.71 47.08 31.37
C PHE A 13 3.22 47.05 29.92
N SER A 14 4.14 46.83 28.98
CA SER A 14 3.80 46.68 27.55
C SER A 14 3.39 45.24 27.24
N VAL A 15 2.12 45.05 26.87
CA VAL A 15 1.59 43.77 26.37
C VAL A 15 1.73 43.76 24.85
N LEU A 16 2.67 42.96 24.34
CA LEU A 16 2.83 42.72 22.90
C LEU A 16 2.09 41.44 22.52
N VAL A 17 0.97 41.57 21.79
CA VAL A 17 0.25 40.44 21.20
C VAL A 17 0.97 40.04 19.92
N LEU A 18 1.68 38.91 19.94
CA LEU A 18 2.28 38.33 18.75
C LEU A 18 1.20 37.58 17.96
N GLY A 19 0.83 38.13 16.80
CA GLY A 19 0.14 37.41 15.75
C GLY A 19 1.00 36.22 15.31
N SER A 20 0.40 35.04 15.25
CA SER A 20 1.05 33.85 14.71
C SER A 20 0.77 33.81 13.22
N ASP A 21 1.62 34.49 12.47
CA ASP A 21 1.57 34.61 11.03
C ASP A 21 2.66 33.69 10.46
N PHE A 22 2.22 32.73 9.65
CA PHE A 22 3.05 31.87 8.81
C PHE A 22 4.08 32.68 8.00
N ALA A 23 5.38 32.45 8.21
CA ALA A 23 6.41 32.59 7.18
C ALA A 23 7.76 31.97 7.59
N THR A 24 8.26 31.05 6.76
CA THR A 24 9.66 30.72 6.42
C THR A 24 9.53 29.53 5.46
N ASP A 25 9.30 29.73 4.17
CA ASP A 25 10.17 30.25 3.10
C ASP A 25 11.59 29.64 3.01
N ALA A 26 11.89 29.19 1.79
CA ALA A 26 13.20 29.05 1.16
C ALA A 26 14.28 28.19 1.86
N GLY A 27 14.05 26.88 1.97
CA GLY A 27 15.11 25.87 2.13
C GLY A 27 15.43 25.08 0.85
N ALA A 28 14.90 25.49 -0.31
CA ALA A 28 14.98 24.72 -1.56
C ALA A 28 16.16 25.10 -2.48
N ALA A 29 17.12 25.89 -2.00
CA ALA A 29 18.34 26.18 -2.74
C ALA A 29 19.50 26.26 -1.75
N LEU A 30 20.60 25.58 -2.07
CA LEU A 30 21.85 25.44 -1.31
C LEU A 30 22.02 24.15 -0.49
N LEU A 31 21.54 23.01 -0.97
CA LEU A 31 22.24 21.76 -0.66
C LEU A 31 23.48 21.67 -1.55
N THR A 32 24.64 21.92 -0.95
CA THR A 32 25.92 21.54 -1.54
C THR A 32 25.99 20.01 -1.64
N PRO A 33 26.70 19.42 -2.62
CA PRO A 33 26.77 17.96 -2.75
C PRO A 33 27.49 17.23 -1.60
N ALA A 34 27.99 17.98 -0.60
CA ALA A 34 28.87 17.49 0.45
C ALA A 34 28.15 17.13 1.76
N ASP A 35 26.89 17.53 1.94
CA ASP A 35 26.08 17.20 3.12
C ASP A 35 25.01 16.15 2.79
N ARG A 36 25.38 15.13 1.99
CA ARG A 36 24.61 13.87 1.99
C ARG A 36 24.85 13.25 3.37
N GLU A 37 23.83 13.28 4.22
CA GLU A 37 23.77 12.40 5.39
C GLU A 37 23.88 10.96 4.90
N GLU A 38 25.11 10.49 4.92
CA GLU A 38 25.53 9.13 4.66
C GLU A 38 24.89 8.26 5.74
N TRP A 39 23.99 7.38 5.29
CA TRP A 39 23.16 6.50 6.10
C TRP A 39 23.99 5.56 6.98
N HIS A 40 24.48 6.07 8.10
CA HIS A 40 25.11 5.30 9.17
C HIS A 40 24.17 5.24 10.36
N ASP A 41 23.06 4.52 10.25
CA ASP A 41 22.37 3.96 11.42
C ASP A 41 21.40 2.85 10.97
N CYS A 42 21.69 1.61 11.40
CA CYS A 42 20.83 0.40 11.48
C CYS A 42 21.29 -0.86 10.72
N LEU A 43 22.27 -0.78 9.82
CA LEU A 43 22.99 -1.96 9.37
C LEU A 43 24.35 -1.93 10.08
N PRO A 44 24.73 -2.96 10.87
CA PRO A 44 26.16 -3.15 11.12
C PRO A 44 26.81 -3.18 9.74
N ASP A 45 27.97 -2.55 9.61
CA ASP A 45 28.79 -2.48 8.40
C ASP A 45 29.24 -3.90 8.02
N LEU A 46 28.28 -4.73 7.62
CA LEU A 46 28.48 -6.03 7.04
C LEU A 46 29.02 -5.72 5.67
N SER A 47 30.24 -6.17 5.39
CA SER A 47 30.74 -6.13 4.03
C SER A 47 29.70 -6.78 3.10
N GLU A 48 29.60 -6.34 1.85
CA GLU A 48 28.62 -6.90 0.90
C GLU A 48 28.71 -8.45 0.85
N ALA A 49 29.91 -8.99 1.06
CA ALA A 49 30.16 -10.43 1.18
C ALA A 49 29.55 -11.08 2.44
N ASP A 50 29.58 -10.41 3.59
CA ASP A 50 28.98 -10.91 4.84
C ASP A 50 27.45 -10.79 4.82
N ALA A 51 26.91 -9.77 4.13
CA ALA A 51 25.49 -9.60 3.92
C ALA A 51 24.92 -10.67 2.96
N ASP A 52 25.59 -10.94 1.84
CA ASP A 52 25.19 -11.99 0.90
C ASP A 52 25.14 -13.38 1.55
N ALA A 53 26.12 -13.70 2.40
CA ALA A 53 26.11 -14.93 3.18
C ALA A 53 24.95 -14.99 4.20
N CYS A 54 24.53 -13.85 4.75
CA CYS A 54 23.48 -13.75 5.76
C CYS A 54 22.05 -13.83 5.19
N PHE A 55 21.87 -13.54 3.89
CA PHE A 55 20.56 -13.53 3.22
C PHE A 55 20.38 -14.60 2.14
N SER A 56 21.34 -15.52 1.99
CA SER A 56 21.28 -16.58 0.97
C SER A 56 20.00 -17.43 1.07
N ASP A 57 19.53 -17.72 2.28
CA ASP A 57 18.27 -18.41 2.53
C ASP A 57 17.04 -17.61 2.05
N LEU A 58 17.03 -16.29 2.26
CA LEU A 58 15.96 -15.40 1.77
C LEU A 58 15.96 -15.26 0.24
N GLU A 59 17.14 -15.30 -0.37
CA GLU A 59 17.30 -15.32 -1.82
C GLU A 59 16.73 -16.61 -2.42
N GLU A 60 17.00 -17.75 -1.80
CA GLU A 60 16.48 -19.06 -2.21
C GLU A 60 14.95 -19.14 -2.12
N LEU A 61 14.34 -18.44 -1.15
CA LEU A 61 12.88 -18.34 -1.03
C LEU A 61 12.24 -17.48 -2.14
N GLN A 62 13.03 -16.66 -2.85
CA GLN A 62 12.58 -15.81 -3.95
C GLN A 62 11.45 -14.83 -3.58
N VAL A 63 11.38 -14.44 -2.30
CA VAL A 63 10.34 -13.54 -1.76
C VAL A 63 10.39 -12.19 -2.45
N VAL A 64 11.59 -11.64 -2.66
CA VAL A 64 11.83 -10.35 -3.30
C VAL A 64 12.83 -10.56 -4.42
N ARG A 65 12.50 -10.08 -5.64
CA ARG A 65 13.41 -10.07 -6.79
C ARG A 65 13.23 -8.79 -7.60
N VAL A 66 14.31 -8.22 -8.11
CA VAL A 66 14.22 -7.16 -9.13
C VAL A 66 14.18 -7.82 -10.51
N GLN A 67 13.11 -7.59 -11.26
CA GLN A 67 12.89 -8.25 -12.55
C GLN A 67 12.32 -7.29 -13.59
N GLY A 68 13.17 -6.93 -14.55
CA GLY A 68 12.77 -6.17 -15.73
C GLY A 68 12.15 -4.80 -15.43
N THR A 69 11.42 -4.27 -16.40
CA THR A 69 10.87 -2.92 -16.36
C THR A 69 9.42 -2.89 -16.83
N ASP A 70 8.62 -2.00 -16.25
CA ASP A 70 7.28 -1.75 -16.77
C ASP A 70 7.31 -1.01 -18.12
N ARG A 71 6.14 -0.75 -18.70
CA ARG A 71 6.03 -0.04 -19.98
C ARG A 71 6.51 1.42 -19.92
N ALA A 72 6.59 2.01 -18.73
CA ALA A 72 7.13 3.35 -18.50
C ALA A 72 8.66 3.33 -18.26
N GLY A 73 9.31 2.16 -18.33
CA GLY A 73 10.76 2.01 -18.14
C GLY A 73 11.19 2.01 -16.68
N ARG A 74 10.27 1.83 -15.73
CA ARG A 74 10.56 1.77 -14.29
C ARG A 74 10.91 0.34 -13.90
N ASN A 75 11.97 0.16 -13.13
CA ASN A 75 12.35 -1.18 -12.65
C ASN A 75 11.24 -1.78 -11.77
N ILE A 76 11.05 -3.09 -11.84
CA ILE A 76 10.01 -3.78 -11.07
C ILE A 76 10.64 -4.61 -9.96
N VAL A 77 10.26 -4.32 -8.71
CA VAL A 77 10.53 -5.18 -7.55
C VAL A 77 9.35 -6.13 -7.39
N ARG A 78 9.53 -7.40 -7.74
CA ARG A 78 8.55 -8.46 -7.53
C ARG A 78 8.63 -8.95 -6.10
N VAL A 79 7.52 -8.85 -5.37
CA VAL A 79 7.37 -9.37 -4.01
C VAL A 79 6.26 -10.42 -4.00
N VAL A 80 6.59 -11.65 -3.60
CA VAL A 80 5.62 -12.76 -3.53
C VAL A 80 5.29 -13.05 -2.08
N GLY A 81 4.11 -12.62 -1.63
CA GLY A 81 3.70 -12.77 -0.23
C GLY A 81 3.71 -14.23 0.24
N LYS A 82 3.17 -15.15 -0.57
CA LYS A 82 3.08 -16.59 -0.24
C LYS A 82 4.42 -17.24 0.12
N PHE A 83 5.52 -16.73 -0.43
CA PHE A 83 6.85 -17.29 -0.20
C PHE A 83 7.49 -16.83 1.10
N PHE A 84 6.85 -15.95 1.86
CA PHE A 84 7.38 -15.46 3.12
C PHE A 84 6.97 -16.39 4.29
N PRO A 85 7.88 -17.20 4.86
CA PRO A 85 7.59 -18.01 6.05
C PRO A 85 7.58 -17.13 7.31
N ALA A 86 6.42 -16.56 7.61
CA ALA A 86 6.23 -15.68 8.76
C ALA A 86 6.61 -16.29 10.13
N PRO A 87 6.45 -17.61 10.38
CA PRO A 87 6.84 -18.21 11.66
C PRO A 87 8.36 -18.28 11.88
N VAL A 88 9.16 -18.18 10.81
CA VAL A 88 10.60 -18.48 10.85
C VAL A 88 11.44 -17.22 10.64
N ILE A 89 10.93 -16.25 9.88
CA ILE A 89 11.67 -15.03 9.56
C ILE A 89 11.15 -13.86 10.40
N ASP A 90 12.07 -13.26 11.15
CA ASP A 90 11.82 -12.01 11.88
C ASP A 90 11.65 -10.81 10.93
N GLY A 91 10.75 -9.88 11.30
CA GLY A 91 10.45 -8.68 10.53
C GLY A 91 11.66 -7.77 10.35
N GLU A 92 12.51 -7.65 11.37
CA GLU A 92 13.75 -6.87 11.29
C GLU A 92 14.76 -7.48 10.30
N ARG A 93 14.83 -8.81 10.23
CA ARG A 93 15.67 -9.50 9.24
C ARG A 93 15.15 -9.27 7.82
N LEU A 94 13.83 -9.36 7.63
CA LEU A 94 13.20 -9.02 6.35
C LEU A 94 13.48 -7.58 5.94
N LYS A 95 13.38 -6.63 6.88
CA LYS A 95 13.68 -5.21 6.63
C LYS A 95 15.10 -5.01 6.11
N LYS A 96 16.10 -5.58 6.81
CA LYS A 96 17.50 -5.52 6.40
C LYS A 96 17.73 -6.12 5.01
N TYR A 97 17.10 -7.26 4.72
CA TYR A 97 17.16 -7.89 3.40
C TYR A 97 16.57 -7.01 2.29
N VAL A 98 15.38 -6.42 2.51
CA VAL A 98 14.76 -5.51 1.54
C VAL A 98 15.66 -4.31 1.28
N PHE A 99 16.25 -3.72 2.32
CA PHE A 99 17.12 -2.55 2.17
C PHE A 99 18.41 -2.90 1.42
N HIS A 100 19.01 -4.04 1.75
CA HIS A 100 20.16 -4.58 1.03
C HIS A 100 19.83 -4.73 -0.46
N LYS A 101 18.72 -5.41 -0.80
CA LYS A 101 18.27 -5.59 -2.19
C LYS A 101 18.01 -4.30 -2.94
N LEU A 102 17.35 -3.33 -2.30
CA LEU A 102 17.09 -2.03 -2.93
C LEU A 102 18.39 -1.25 -3.18
N ARG A 103 19.37 -1.34 -2.28
CA ARG A 103 20.66 -0.68 -2.44
C ARG A 103 21.51 -1.31 -3.54
N THR A 104 21.59 -2.64 -3.58
CA THR A 104 22.46 -3.38 -4.50
C THR A 104 21.88 -3.47 -5.91
N GLU A 105 20.58 -3.77 -6.04
CA GLU A 105 19.94 -4.00 -7.35
C GLU A 105 19.20 -2.77 -7.89
N LEU A 106 18.91 -1.78 -7.04
CA LEU A 106 18.20 -0.54 -7.43
C LEU A 106 18.91 0.74 -6.98
N PRO A 107 20.20 0.95 -7.33
CA PRO A 107 20.93 2.12 -6.90
C PRO A 107 20.38 3.43 -7.49
N VAL A 108 19.81 3.41 -8.71
CA VAL A 108 19.40 4.63 -9.43
C VAL A 108 18.05 4.46 -10.13
N GLY A 109 17.29 5.56 -10.24
CA GLY A 109 16.11 5.67 -11.11
C GLY A 109 14.78 5.30 -10.44
N PRO A 110 13.64 5.66 -11.07
CA PRO A 110 12.32 5.34 -10.56
C PRO A 110 12.04 3.84 -10.65
N PHE A 111 11.30 3.32 -9.68
CA PHE A 111 10.90 1.92 -9.65
C PHE A 111 9.45 1.75 -9.22
N CYS A 112 8.95 0.54 -9.38
CA CYS A 112 7.64 0.13 -8.93
C CYS A 112 7.75 -1.20 -8.19
N ILE A 113 6.78 -1.45 -7.31
CA ILE A 113 6.70 -2.71 -6.57
C ILE A 113 5.49 -3.48 -7.10
N LEU A 114 5.69 -4.74 -7.46
CA LEU A 114 4.62 -5.69 -7.74
C LEU A 114 4.49 -6.64 -6.55
N TYR A 115 3.51 -6.37 -5.69
CA TYR A 115 3.17 -7.23 -4.57
C TYR A 115 2.09 -8.24 -4.97
N ILE A 116 2.48 -9.50 -5.00
CA ILE A 116 1.62 -10.63 -5.33
C ILE A 116 1.07 -11.22 -4.03
N HIS A 117 -0.22 -11.01 -3.79
CA HIS A 117 -0.91 -11.45 -2.57
C HIS A 117 -1.78 -12.70 -2.78
N SER A 118 -1.63 -13.37 -3.91
CA SER A 118 -2.46 -14.53 -4.25
C SER A 118 -2.30 -15.63 -3.21
N THR A 119 -3.41 -16.15 -2.70
CA THR A 119 -3.43 -17.25 -1.71
C THR A 119 -2.64 -16.97 -0.41
N VAL A 120 -2.33 -15.70 -0.10
CA VAL A 120 -1.69 -15.33 1.15
C VAL A 120 -2.67 -15.55 2.30
N GLN A 121 -2.26 -16.37 3.26
CA GLN A 121 -2.96 -16.56 4.53
C GLN A 121 -2.25 -15.76 5.60
N SER A 122 -2.98 -14.96 6.36
CA SER A 122 -2.42 -14.03 7.35
C SER A 122 -1.64 -14.74 8.45
N ASP A 123 -2.00 -15.97 8.80
CA ASP A 123 -1.43 -16.70 9.94
C ASP A 123 -0.17 -17.51 9.59
N ASP A 124 0.06 -17.77 8.29
CA ASP A 124 1.12 -18.67 7.85
C ASP A 124 2.18 -17.97 7.00
N ASN A 125 1.76 -17.12 6.04
CA ASN A 125 2.63 -16.68 4.95
C ASN A 125 2.54 -15.16 4.69
N ASN A 126 2.27 -14.37 5.72
CA ASN A 126 2.17 -12.91 5.59
C ASN A 126 3.05 -12.25 6.65
N PRO A 127 4.00 -11.38 6.29
CA PRO A 127 4.69 -10.55 7.27
C PRO A 127 3.72 -9.63 8.04
N GLY A 128 2.51 -9.45 7.53
CA GLY A 128 1.50 -8.60 8.14
C GLY A 128 1.68 -7.15 7.73
N MET A 129 0.57 -6.40 7.79
CA MET A 129 0.57 -4.99 7.39
C MET A 129 1.46 -4.11 8.28
N SER A 130 1.68 -4.51 9.53
CA SER A 130 2.56 -3.80 10.46
C SER A 130 4.03 -3.86 10.03
N ILE A 131 4.55 -5.05 9.69
CA ILE A 131 5.94 -5.19 9.25
C ILE A 131 6.16 -4.48 7.92
N LEU A 132 5.25 -4.64 6.96
CA LEU A 132 5.32 -3.92 5.67
C LEU A 132 5.28 -2.39 5.86
N ARG A 133 4.46 -1.90 6.80
CA ARG A 133 4.43 -0.49 7.19
C ARG A 133 5.79 -0.05 7.72
N THR A 134 6.35 -0.77 8.70
CA THR A 134 7.64 -0.42 9.32
C THR A 134 8.76 -0.38 8.29
N ILE A 135 8.85 -1.37 7.40
CA ILE A 135 9.83 -1.39 6.31
C ILE A 135 9.72 -0.14 5.44
N TYR A 136 8.50 0.25 5.08
CA TYR A 136 8.28 1.43 4.27
C TYR A 136 8.54 2.74 5.04
N GLU A 137 8.16 2.83 6.32
CA GLU A 137 8.39 4.01 7.15
C GLU A 137 9.87 4.26 7.41
N ASP A 138 10.66 3.21 7.59
CA ASP A 138 12.12 3.30 7.78
C ASP A 138 12.87 3.53 6.46
N LEU A 139 12.19 3.43 5.31
CA LEU A 139 12.82 3.61 4.01
C LEU A 139 13.27 5.07 3.82
N PRO A 140 14.48 5.34 3.29
CA PRO A 140 14.93 6.69 3.00
C PRO A 140 13.93 7.48 2.14
N PRO A 141 13.79 8.80 2.34
CA PRO A 141 12.92 9.64 1.53
C PRO A 141 13.24 9.54 0.04
N GLU A 142 14.52 9.41 -0.32
CA GLU A 142 14.96 9.20 -1.71
C GLU A 142 14.31 7.99 -2.37
N TYR A 143 14.27 6.84 -1.69
CA TYR A 143 13.61 5.64 -2.23
C TYR A 143 12.09 5.78 -2.22
N LYS A 144 11.51 6.44 -1.21
CA LYS A 144 10.06 6.72 -1.16
C LYS A 144 9.64 7.60 -2.34
N GLU A 145 10.44 8.58 -2.73
CA GLU A 145 10.20 9.46 -3.89
C GLU A 145 10.37 8.71 -5.22
N ARG A 146 11.41 7.87 -5.32
CA ARG A 146 11.68 7.04 -6.50
C ARG A 146 10.65 5.95 -6.72
N LEU A 147 10.00 5.45 -5.66
CA LEU A 147 8.86 4.54 -5.78
C LEU A 147 7.69 5.29 -6.43
N GLN A 148 7.31 4.91 -7.64
CA GLN A 148 6.25 5.58 -8.39
C GLN A 148 4.90 4.87 -8.28
N VAL A 149 4.89 3.53 -8.31
CA VAL A 149 3.66 2.72 -8.28
C VAL A 149 3.87 1.48 -7.43
N PHE A 150 2.85 1.14 -6.64
CA PHE A 150 2.74 -0.10 -5.92
C PHE A 150 1.57 -0.91 -6.50
N TYR A 151 1.87 -1.89 -7.35
CA TYR A 151 0.89 -2.82 -7.88
C TYR A 151 0.54 -3.86 -6.81
N PHE A 152 -0.71 -3.85 -6.36
CA PHE A 152 -1.24 -4.86 -5.45
C PHE A 152 -2.03 -5.87 -6.28
N LEU A 153 -1.42 -7.01 -6.59
CA LEU A 153 -2.02 -8.09 -7.36
C LEU A 153 -2.81 -9.07 -6.48
N HIS A 154 -4.04 -9.38 -6.91
CA HIS A 154 -5.01 -10.23 -6.24
C HIS A 154 -5.29 -9.81 -4.77
N PRO A 155 -5.65 -8.54 -4.53
CA PRO A 155 -6.02 -8.10 -3.20
C PRO A 155 -7.33 -8.77 -2.77
N GLY A 156 -7.32 -9.51 -1.66
CA GLY A 156 -8.53 -10.09 -1.09
C GLY A 156 -9.46 -9.00 -0.52
N LEU A 157 -10.74 -9.33 -0.34
CA LEU A 157 -11.74 -8.40 0.21
C LEU A 157 -11.31 -7.85 1.58
N ARG A 158 -10.76 -8.69 2.45
CA ARG A 158 -10.22 -8.29 3.77
C ARG A 158 -9.09 -7.28 3.64
N SER A 159 -8.14 -7.52 2.75
CA SER A 159 -6.98 -6.63 2.52
C SER A 159 -7.42 -5.30 1.91
N ARG A 160 -8.37 -5.32 0.96
CA ARG A 160 -8.97 -4.10 0.40
C ARG A 160 -9.68 -3.29 1.48
N LEU A 161 -10.50 -3.93 2.30
CA LEU A 161 -11.22 -3.27 3.38
C LEU A 161 -10.26 -2.71 4.44
N ALA A 162 -9.24 -3.46 4.82
CA ALA A 162 -8.20 -3.01 5.75
C ALA A 162 -7.46 -1.77 5.21
N ILE A 163 -7.07 -1.76 3.93
CA ILE A 163 -6.39 -0.58 3.36
C ILE A 163 -7.37 0.59 3.17
N ALA A 164 -8.63 0.33 2.80
CA ALA A 164 -9.64 1.38 2.68
C ALA A 164 -9.94 2.06 4.02
N THR A 165 -10.01 1.29 5.11
CA THR A 165 -10.39 1.78 6.44
C THR A 165 -9.20 2.31 7.23
N LEU A 166 -8.09 1.57 7.23
CA LEU A 166 -6.91 1.85 8.05
C LEU A 166 -5.75 2.40 7.21
N GLY A 167 -5.75 2.23 5.89
CA GLY A 167 -4.61 2.61 5.05
C GLY A 167 -4.25 4.09 5.15
N ARG A 168 -5.20 5.00 5.36
CA ARG A 168 -4.90 6.43 5.58
C ARG A 168 -4.17 6.72 6.89
N LEU A 169 -4.34 5.87 7.90
CA LEU A 169 -3.70 6.02 9.22
C LEU A 169 -2.39 5.23 9.32
N PHE A 170 -2.31 4.10 8.59
CA PHE A 170 -1.22 3.15 8.69
C PHE A 170 -0.23 3.20 7.53
N LEU A 171 -0.62 3.67 6.36
CA LEU A 171 0.31 3.90 5.26
C LEU A 171 0.64 5.39 5.23
N SER A 172 1.91 5.73 5.01
CA SER A 172 2.25 7.14 4.81
C SER A 172 1.42 7.67 3.63
N GLY A 173 0.96 8.92 3.72
CA GLY A 173 0.07 9.51 2.71
C GLY A 173 0.60 9.31 1.28
N GLY A 174 1.91 9.43 1.09
CA GLY A 174 2.56 9.20 -0.20
C GLY A 174 2.44 7.77 -0.75
N LEU A 175 2.47 6.74 0.09
CA LEU A 175 2.34 5.34 -0.36
C LEU A 175 0.90 5.01 -0.75
N TYR A 176 -0.07 5.43 0.05
CA TYR A 176 -1.48 5.13 -0.18
C TYR A 176 -1.93 5.56 -1.58
N TRP A 177 -1.51 6.74 -2.02
CA TRP A 177 -1.81 7.26 -3.36
C TRP A 177 -1.08 6.56 -4.50
N LYS A 178 0.00 5.80 -4.21
CA LYS A 178 0.76 5.03 -5.19
C LYS A 178 0.22 3.61 -5.39
N ILE A 179 -0.71 3.16 -4.54
CA ILE A 179 -1.27 1.81 -4.62
C ILE A 179 -2.24 1.72 -5.81
N LYS A 180 -1.94 0.79 -6.72
CA LYS A 180 -2.84 0.38 -7.80
C LYS A 180 -3.29 -1.06 -7.56
N TYR A 181 -4.58 -1.23 -7.30
CA TYR A 181 -5.19 -2.55 -7.11
C TYR A 181 -5.37 -3.25 -8.45
N VAL A 182 -4.89 -4.48 -8.54
CA VAL A 182 -4.94 -5.31 -9.74
C VAL A 182 -5.64 -6.61 -9.37
N SER A 183 -6.94 -6.70 -9.68
CA SER A 183 -7.77 -7.87 -9.33
C SER A 183 -7.48 -9.09 -10.20
N ARG A 184 -6.91 -8.90 -11.39
CA ARG A 184 -6.67 -9.93 -12.40
C ARG A 184 -5.35 -9.69 -13.12
N LEU A 185 -4.68 -10.75 -13.54
CA LEU A 185 -3.44 -10.66 -14.33
C LEU A 185 -3.63 -9.91 -15.65
N GLU A 186 -4.82 -9.99 -16.26
CA GLU A 186 -5.13 -9.27 -17.51
C GLU A 186 -4.88 -7.75 -17.42
N TYR A 187 -5.25 -7.13 -16.29
CA TYR A 187 -5.06 -5.70 -16.08
C TYR A 187 -3.60 -5.35 -15.81
N LEU A 188 -2.84 -6.27 -15.23
CA LEU A 188 -1.40 -6.10 -15.04
C LEU A 188 -0.68 -5.93 -16.38
N TRP A 189 -1.13 -6.66 -17.40
CA TRP A 189 -0.52 -6.64 -18.74
C TRP A 189 -0.73 -5.33 -19.50
N GLY A 190 -1.65 -4.49 -19.04
CA GLY A 190 -1.82 -3.11 -19.50
C GLY A 190 -0.59 -2.26 -19.19
N ASP A 191 0.03 -2.46 -18.02
CA ASP A 191 1.17 -1.64 -17.57
C ASP A 191 2.52 -2.36 -17.68
N ILE A 192 2.53 -3.69 -17.59
CA ILE A 192 3.73 -4.53 -17.60
C ILE A 192 3.67 -5.46 -18.82
N ARG A 193 4.78 -5.66 -19.54
CA ARG A 193 4.79 -6.62 -20.66
C ARG A 193 4.84 -8.05 -20.13
N LYS A 194 4.12 -8.97 -20.78
CA LYS A 194 4.17 -10.41 -20.45
C LYS A 194 5.61 -10.94 -20.59
N GLY A 195 6.02 -11.80 -19.66
CA GLY A 195 7.35 -12.42 -19.65
C GLY A 195 8.48 -11.55 -19.11
N VAL A 196 8.23 -10.27 -18.78
CA VAL A 196 9.23 -9.40 -18.14
C VAL A 196 9.39 -9.73 -16.66
N VAL A 197 8.28 -10.07 -16.00
CA VAL A 197 8.25 -10.52 -14.61
C VAL A 197 7.77 -11.96 -14.59
N GLU A 198 8.46 -12.79 -13.82
CA GLU A 198 8.07 -14.16 -13.55
C GLU A 198 6.86 -14.17 -12.62
N ILE A 199 5.75 -14.74 -13.09
CA ILE A 199 4.54 -14.95 -12.29
C ILE A 199 4.48 -16.42 -11.87
N PRO A 200 4.49 -16.74 -10.57
CA PRO A 200 4.42 -18.12 -10.11
C PRO A 200 3.14 -18.85 -10.55
N ASP A 201 3.22 -20.16 -10.80
CA ASP A 201 2.10 -20.97 -11.31
C ASP A 201 0.84 -20.91 -10.46
N PHE A 202 0.98 -20.88 -9.13
CA PHE A 202 -0.16 -20.78 -8.22
C PHE A 202 -0.95 -19.48 -8.39
N VAL A 203 -0.31 -18.40 -8.87
CA VAL A 203 -0.96 -17.11 -9.14
C VAL A 203 -1.78 -17.22 -10.40
N VAL A 204 -1.25 -17.88 -11.43
CA VAL A 204 -1.94 -18.13 -12.70
C VAL A 204 -3.16 -19.02 -12.47
N GLU A 205 -3.00 -20.09 -11.68
CA GLU A 205 -4.11 -20.97 -11.33
C GLU A 205 -5.18 -20.25 -10.51
N HIS A 206 -4.77 -19.39 -9.57
CA HIS A 206 -5.70 -18.54 -8.85
C HIS A 206 -6.46 -17.59 -9.79
N ASP A 207 -5.78 -16.96 -10.76
CA ASP A 207 -6.41 -16.06 -11.74
C ASP A 207 -7.48 -16.76 -12.59
N LYS A 208 -7.26 -18.02 -13.00
CA LYS A 208 -8.26 -18.82 -13.72
C LYS A 208 -9.52 -19.07 -12.88
N ILE A 209 -9.36 -19.31 -11.58
CA ILE A 209 -10.51 -19.46 -10.67
C ILE A 209 -11.29 -18.14 -10.61
N LEU A 210 -10.58 -17.01 -10.66
CA LEU A 210 -11.19 -15.69 -10.67
C LEU A 210 -11.97 -15.41 -11.98
N GLU A 211 -11.54 -15.92 -13.13
CA GLU A 211 -12.31 -15.77 -14.39
C GLU A 211 -13.78 -16.19 -14.29
N HIS A 212 -14.07 -17.15 -13.40
CA HIS A 212 -15.39 -17.75 -13.27
C HIS A 212 -16.25 -17.14 -12.17
N ARG A 213 -15.74 -16.17 -11.40
CA ARG A 213 -16.52 -15.50 -10.34
C ARG A 213 -17.20 -14.24 -10.87
N PRO A 214 -18.38 -13.86 -10.31
CA PRO A 214 -19.10 -12.68 -10.74
C PRO A 214 -18.27 -11.40 -10.60
N LEU A 215 -18.42 -10.48 -11.56
CA LEU A 215 -17.64 -9.24 -11.66
C LEU A 215 -17.68 -8.37 -10.38
N THR A 216 -18.78 -8.48 -9.63
CA THR A 216 -19.01 -7.78 -8.36
C THR A 216 -17.99 -8.14 -7.28
N ASP A 217 -17.46 -9.36 -7.28
CA ASP A 217 -16.44 -9.79 -6.33
C ASP A 217 -15.09 -9.09 -6.58
N TYR A 218 -14.93 -8.42 -7.73
CA TYR A 218 -13.76 -7.63 -8.09
C TYR A 218 -13.87 -6.14 -7.75
N GLY A 219 -15.00 -5.72 -7.19
CA GLY A 219 -15.31 -4.30 -7.00
C GLY A 219 -15.55 -3.56 -8.32
N ILE A 220 -15.90 -4.29 -9.38
CA ILE A 220 -16.39 -3.75 -10.64
C ILE A 220 -17.91 -3.79 -10.53
N GLU A 221 -18.52 -2.65 -10.25
CA GLU A 221 -19.97 -2.54 -10.31
C GLU A 221 -20.39 -2.54 -11.78
N PRO A 222 -21.32 -3.42 -12.20
CA PRO A 222 -21.88 -3.33 -13.55
C PRO A 222 -22.55 -1.97 -13.71
N ASP A 223 -22.28 -1.29 -14.82
CA ASP A 223 -22.94 -0.03 -15.16
C ASP A 223 -24.47 -0.23 -15.10
N PRO A 224 -25.21 0.52 -14.24
CA PRO A 224 -26.66 0.35 -14.10
C PRO A 224 -27.42 0.46 -15.42
N LEU A 225 -26.84 1.12 -16.43
CA LEU A 225 -27.44 1.32 -17.75
C LEU A 225 -27.26 0.13 -18.71
N HIS A 226 -26.37 -0.81 -18.40
CA HIS A 226 -26.05 -1.97 -19.25
C HIS A 226 -26.56 -3.31 -18.68
N LEU A 227 -27.45 -3.28 -17.68
CA LEU A 227 -28.01 -4.50 -17.07
C LEU A 227 -28.94 -5.31 -18.00
N ALA A 228 -29.43 -4.71 -19.09
CA ALA A 228 -30.42 -5.32 -19.97
C ALA A 228 -29.85 -6.35 -20.96
N ASP A 229 -28.54 -6.33 -21.20
CA ASP A 229 -27.88 -7.14 -22.25
C ASP A 229 -27.17 -8.39 -21.73
N VAL A 230 -27.20 -8.63 -20.41
CA VAL A 230 -26.57 -9.82 -19.82
C VAL A 230 -27.59 -10.98 -19.82
N PRO A 231 -27.32 -12.13 -20.47
CA PRO A 231 -28.20 -13.29 -20.39
C PRO A 231 -28.37 -13.67 -18.92
N ALA A 232 -29.62 -13.77 -18.46
CA ALA A 232 -29.93 -14.18 -17.10
C ALA A 232 -29.44 -15.61 -16.87
N VAL A 233 -28.21 -15.76 -16.38
CA VAL A 233 -27.76 -17.01 -15.76
C VAL A 233 -28.56 -17.12 -14.48
N GLY A 234 -29.50 -18.06 -14.48
CA GLY A 234 -30.51 -18.21 -13.44
C GLY A 234 -29.87 -18.42 -12.08
N TYR A 235 -29.90 -17.37 -11.25
CA TYR A 235 -29.71 -17.48 -9.83
C TYR A 235 -30.94 -16.88 -9.17
N SER A 236 -31.73 -17.77 -8.57
CA SER A 236 -32.85 -17.44 -7.70
C SER A 236 -32.34 -16.78 -6.43
N LEU A 237 -32.22 -15.45 -6.46
CA LEU A 237 -32.08 -14.65 -5.25
C LEU A 237 -33.48 -14.46 -4.64
N GLY A 238 -33.66 -14.94 -3.42
CA GLY A 238 -34.94 -14.96 -2.70
C GLY A 238 -35.62 -13.59 -2.67
N ARG A 239 -36.75 -13.48 -3.38
CA ARG A 239 -37.66 -12.35 -3.29
C ARG A 239 -38.44 -12.48 -1.97
N TYR A 240 -38.06 -11.69 -0.98
CA TYR A 240 -38.95 -11.37 0.15
C TYR A 240 -40.20 -10.68 -0.43
N GLU A 241 -41.32 -11.40 -0.47
CA GLU A 241 -42.63 -10.84 -0.82
C GLU A 241 -43.13 -9.95 0.33
N ASN A 242 -42.96 -8.64 0.20
CA ASN A 242 -43.77 -7.68 0.94
C ASN A 242 -45.12 -7.53 0.21
N LYS A 243 -46.09 -8.36 0.59
CA LYS A 243 -47.50 -8.24 0.19
C LYS A 243 -48.15 -7.03 0.88
N TRP A 244 -48.30 -5.94 0.16
CA TRP A 244 -49.39 -4.97 0.37
C TRP A 244 -49.85 -4.46 -1.00
N ALA A 245 -50.96 -5.01 -1.50
CA ALA A 245 -51.73 -4.46 -2.60
C ALA A 245 -53.17 -4.21 -2.08
N PRO A 246 -53.70 -2.98 -2.18
CA PRO A 246 -54.98 -2.61 -1.58
C PRO A 246 -56.12 -2.70 -2.60
N GLU A 247 -56.38 -3.86 -3.21
CA GLU A 247 -57.57 -4.04 -4.06
C GLU A 247 -58.08 -5.47 -3.95
N ASP A 248 -59.00 -5.71 -3.04
CA ASP A 248 -60.02 -6.78 -3.09
C ASP A 248 -61.17 -6.37 -2.15
N ARG A 249 -61.75 -5.20 -2.46
CA ARG A 249 -63.12 -4.87 -2.07
C ARG A 249 -64.00 -5.58 -3.10
N TRP A 250 -65.18 -6.04 -2.69
CA TRP A 250 -66.18 -6.77 -3.48
C TRP A 250 -65.94 -8.29 -3.54
N TYR A 251 -66.52 -9.00 -2.56
CA TYR A 251 -67.30 -10.24 -2.69
C TYR A 251 -67.17 -11.08 -1.42
N SER A 252 -67.97 -10.74 -0.41
CA SER A 252 -68.39 -11.68 0.64
C SER A 252 -69.61 -11.11 1.35
N GLN A 253 -70.68 -10.95 0.56
CA GLN A 253 -72.03 -10.96 1.07
C GLN A 253 -72.47 -12.43 1.07
N ASN A 254 -73.04 -12.88 2.19
CA ASN A 254 -73.80 -14.12 2.38
C ASN A 254 -73.00 -15.42 2.49
N TYR A 255 -72.79 -15.91 3.72
CA TYR A 255 -73.48 -17.10 4.23
C TYR A 255 -73.66 -16.93 5.75
N MET A 256 -74.78 -17.49 6.23
CA MET A 256 -75.40 -17.35 7.57
C MET A 256 -74.46 -17.47 8.77
#